data_AF-A0A2S4RRJ6-F1
#
_entry.id   AF-A0A2S4RRJ6-F1
#
_cell.length_a   1.000
_cell.length_b   1.000
_cell.length_c   1.000
_cell.angle_alpha   90.00
_cell.angle_beta   90.00
_cell.angle_gamma   90.00
#
_symmetry.space_group_name_H-M   'P 1'
#
loop_
_entity.id
_entity.type
_entity.pdbx_description
1 polymer ?
#
loop_
_entity_poly.entity_id
_entity_poly.type
_entity_poly.pdbx_seq_one_letter_code
_entity_poly.pdbx_strand_id
1 'polypeptide(L)' 'MTIATALSERGRKTLTRIIDSAHYNVACEQEAHAHYGFRFTRTDACVYFIRGALEAIVRKV' A
#
# COMPACT_ATOMS: atom_id res chain seq x y z
N MET A 1 24.22 -5.42 -21.87
CA MET A 1 23.72 -5.79 -20.53
C MET A 1 22.88 -4.62 -20.00
N THR A 2 21.60 -4.49 -20.40
CA THR A 2 20.86 -3.22 -20.19
C THR A 2 19.36 -3.40 -19.89
N ILE A 3 18.81 -4.61 -20.06
CA ILE A 3 17.37 -4.87 -19.86
C ILE A 3 17.06 -5.12 -18.37
N ALA A 4 17.98 -5.77 -17.64
CA ALA A 4 17.82 -6.06 -16.21
C ALA A 4 17.78 -4.79 -15.33
N THR A 5 18.56 -3.77 -15.67
CA THR A 5 18.57 -2.47 -14.96
C THR A 5 17.31 -1.65 -15.21
N ALA A 6 16.81 -1.61 -16.46
CA ALA A 6 15.55 -0.93 -16.78
C ALA A 6 14.32 -1.62 -16.17
N LEU A 7 14.32 -2.96 -16.09
CA LEU A 7 13.31 -3.74 -15.37
C LEU A 7 13.38 -3.50 -13.85
N SER A 8 14.58 -3.37 -13.29
CA SER A 8 14.79 -3.07 -11.87
C SER A 8 14.29 -1.67 -11.48
N GLU A 9 14.44 -0.68 -12.35
CA GLU A 9 14.02 0.69 -12.08
C GLU A 9 12.50 0.88 -12.25
N ARG A 10 11.92 0.27 -13.28
CA ARG A 10 10.46 0.16 -13.44
C ARG A 10 9.84 -0.65 -12.29
N GLY A 11 10.50 -1.74 -11.88
CA GLY A 11 10.10 -2.57 -10.74
C GLY A 11 10.17 -1.81 -9.41
N ARG A 12 11.22 -1.02 -9.17
CA ARG A 12 11.33 -0.16 -7.98
C ARG A 12 10.24 0.90 -7.94
N LYS A 13 10.03 1.64 -9.04
CA LYS A 13 8.93 2.63 -9.12
C LYS A 13 7.56 1.99 -8.88
N THR A 14 7.39 0.74 -9.31
CA THR A 14 6.18 -0.04 -9.06
C THR A 14 6.01 -0.37 -7.58
N LEU A 15 7.07 -0.88 -6.96
CA LEU A 15 7.06 -1.28 -5.56
C LEU A 15 6.83 -0.07 -4.64
N THR A 16 7.52 1.05 -4.90
CA THR A 16 7.30 2.30 -4.16
C THR A 16 5.86 2.75 -4.25
N ARG A 17 5.24 2.69 -5.44
CA ARG A 17 3.83 3.07 -5.62
C ARG A 17 2.86 2.16 -4.86
N ILE A 18 3.16 0.86 -4.77
CA ILE A 18 2.38 -0.11 -3.99
C ILE A 18 2.50 0.20 -2.49
N ILE A 19 3.71 0.49 -2.01
CA ILE A 19 3.97 0.86 -0.62
C ILE A 19 3.29 2.17 -0.24
N ASP A 20 3.35 3.19 -1.10
CA ASP A 20 2.65 4.47 -0.88
C ASP A 20 1.13 4.30 -0.82
N SER A 21 0.56 3.51 -1.74
CA SER A 21 -0.88 3.21 -1.70
C SER A 21 -1.29 2.48 -0.43
N ALA A 22 -0.47 1.53 0.04
CA ALA A 22 -0.73 0.80 1.27
C ALA A 22 -0.69 1.73 2.50
N HIS A 23 0.29 2.63 2.59
CA HIS A 23 0.36 3.63 3.66
C HIS A 23 -0.79 4.63 3.62
N TYR A 24 -1.17 5.10 2.43
CA TYR A 24 -2.31 6.00 2.26
C TYR A 24 -3.61 5.37 2.77
N ASN A 25 -3.84 4.10 2.44
CA ASN A 25 -5.03 3.38 2.87
C ASN A 25 -5.09 3.20 4.40
N VAL A 26 -3.94 2.87 5.02
CA VAL A 26 -3.84 2.80 6.48
C VAL A 26 -4.13 4.16 7.13
N ALA A 27 -3.61 5.25 6.57
CA ALA A 27 -3.84 6.60 7.10
C ALA A 27 -5.32 7.02 7.02
N CYS A 28 -5.97 6.77 5.88
CA CYS A 28 -7.38 7.11 5.69
C CYS A 28 -8.30 6.34 6.66
N GLU A 29 -7.99 5.07 6.89
CA GLU A 29 -8.74 4.24 7.85
C GLU A 29 -8.44 4.63 9.29
N GLN A 30 -7.20 5.02 9.61
CA GLN A 30 -6.84 5.53 10.94
C GLN A 30 -7.59 6.86 11.25
N GLU A 31 -7.78 7.72 10.25
CA GLU A 31 -8.55 8.96 10.35
C GLU A 31 -10.05 8.68 10.52
N ALA A 32 -10.63 7.80 9.69
CA ALA A 32 -12.01 7.35 9.84
C ALA A 32 -12.23 6.75 11.23
N HIS A 33 -11.29 5.93 11.68
CA HIS A 33 -11.34 5.30 12.97
C HIS A 33 -11.29 6.28 14.15
N ALA A 34 -10.39 7.27 14.09
CA ALA A 34 -10.34 8.35 15.08
C ALA A 34 -11.67 9.14 15.14
N HIS A 35 -12.37 9.24 14.00
CA HIS A 35 -13.64 9.93 13.89
C HIS A 35 -14.85 9.10 14.35
N TYR A 36 -14.82 7.77 14.20
CA TYR A 36 -15.91 6.86 14.59
C TYR A 36 -15.72 6.22 15.98
N GLY A 37 -14.56 6.43 16.63
CA GLY A 37 -14.34 6.09 18.03
C GLY A 37 -14.20 4.60 18.33
N PHE A 38 -13.91 3.76 17.33
CA PHE A 38 -13.63 2.34 17.53
C PHE A 38 -12.21 2.16 18.14
N ARG A 39 -11.68 0.93 18.28
CA ARG A 39 -10.29 0.71 18.76
C ARG A 39 -9.38 0.21 17.63
N PHE A 40 -8.35 0.99 17.24
CA PHE A 40 -7.55 0.69 16.05
C PHE A 40 -6.44 -0.23 16.49
N THR A 41 -6.51 -1.48 16.07
CA THR A 41 -5.52 -2.46 16.47
C THR A 41 -4.41 -2.56 15.44
N ARG A 42 -3.28 -3.09 15.87
CA ARG A 42 -2.19 -3.45 14.97
C ARG A 42 -2.64 -4.44 13.88
N THR A 43 -3.62 -5.29 14.18
CA THR A 43 -4.22 -6.22 13.21
C THR A 43 -4.94 -5.47 12.10
N ASP A 44 -5.70 -4.43 12.44
CA ASP A 44 -6.41 -3.59 11.48
C ASP A 44 -5.42 -2.90 10.54
N ALA A 45 -4.35 -2.31 11.07
CA ALA A 45 -3.28 -1.72 10.27
C ALA A 45 -2.66 -2.71 9.26
N CYS A 46 -2.40 -3.96 9.69
CA CYS A 46 -1.89 -5.00 8.80
C CYS A 46 -2.89 -5.38 7.71
N VAL A 47 -4.17 -5.54 8.04
CA VAL A 47 -5.23 -5.86 7.06
C VAL A 47 -5.35 -4.75 6.01
N TYR A 48 -5.37 -3.49 6.44
CA TYR A 48 -5.51 -2.35 5.52
C TYR A 48 -4.27 -2.12 4.64
N PHE A 49 -3.08 -2.37 5.19
CA PHE A 49 -1.85 -2.33 4.41
C PHE A 49 -1.84 -3.40 3.31
N ILE A 50 -2.18 -4.65 3.66
CA ILE A 50 -2.25 -5.76 2.70
C ILE A 50 -3.31 -5.47 1.64
N ARG A 51 -4.46 -4.92 2.03
CA ARG A 51 -5.54 -4.55 1.09
C ARG A 51 -5.09 -3.46 0.10
N GLY A 52 -4.50 -2.37 0.58
CA GLY A 52 -4.00 -1.30 -0.30
C GLY A 52 -2.85 -1.76 -1.20
N ALA A 53 -2.00 -2.66 -0.71
CA ALA A 53 -0.94 -3.28 -1.51
C ALA A 53 -1.53 -4.18 -2.61
N LEU A 54 -2.52 -5.02 -2.29
CA LEU A 54 -3.21 -5.87 -3.25
C LEU A 54 -3.95 -5.06 -4.31
N GLU A 55 -4.66 -4.00 -3.93
CA GLU A 55 -5.34 -3.11 -4.90
C GLU A 55 -4.36 -2.43 -5.86
N ALA A 56 -3.20 -2.00 -5.36
CA ALA A 56 -2.16 -1.41 -6.19
C ALA A 56 -1.49 -2.43 -7.13
N ILE A 57 -1.42 -3.70 -6.74
CA ILE A 57 -0.94 -4.81 -7.59
C ILE A 57 -1.98 -5.14 -8.67
N VAL A 58 -3.25 -5.30 -8.29
CA VAL A 58 -4.34 -5.67 -9.19
C VAL A 58 -4.63 -4.56 -10.21
N ARG A 59 -4.59 -3.29 -9.82
CA ARG A 59 -4.73 -2.16 -10.77
C ARG A 59 -3.61 -2.05 -11.81
N LYS A 60 -2.53 -2.81 -11.64
CA LYS A 60 -1.36 -2.79 -12.53
C LYS A 60 -1.33 -3.95 -13.53
N VAL A 61 -2.18 -4.97 -13.33
CA VAL A 61 -2.44 -6.05 -14.29
C VAL A 61 -3.52 -5.59 -15.27
#